data_AF-A0A6V8PAG9-F1
#
_entry.id   AF-A0A6V8PAG9-F1
#
_cell.length_a   1.000
_cell.length_b   1.000
_cell.length_c   1.000
_cell.angle_alpha   90.00
_cell.angle_beta   90.00
_cell.angle_gamma   90.00
#
_symmetry.space_group_name_H-M   'P 1'
#
loop_
_entity.id
_entity.type
_entity.pdbx_description
1 polymer ?
#
loop_
_entity_poly.entity_id
_entity_poly.type
_entity_poly.pdbx_seq_one_letter_code
_entity_poly.pdbx_strand_id
1 'polypeptide(L)'
;MHIQFDSPKLRVFLEEYYTSRHQAIVAEVDVELLETDDEWSPYLSLEDAYKLDDVREALRRGDVKAAAQHGKVYTLTPVAM
;
A
#
# COMPACT_ATOMS: atom_id res chain seq x y z
N MET A 1 -9.51 -3.55 0.24
CA MET A 1 -8.08 -3.43 -0.11
C MET A 1 -8.01 -3.33 -1.62
N HIS A 2 -7.86 -2.12 -2.15
CA HIS A 2 -7.80 -1.89 -3.59
C HIS A 2 -6.32 -1.85 -3.98
N ILE A 3 -5.84 -2.85 -4.71
CA ILE A 3 -4.45 -2.93 -5.19
C ILE A 3 -4.48 -2.56 -6.68
N GLN A 4 -3.83 -1.47 -7.06
CA GLN A 4 -3.65 -1.10 -8.47
C GLN A 4 -2.27 -1.55 -8.94
N PHE A 5 -2.24 -2.25 -10.07
CA PHE A 5 -1.04 -2.83 -10.69
C PHE A 5 -0.64 -1.95 -11.87
N ASP A 6 0.42 -1.15 -11.74
CA ASP A 6 0.90 -0.26 -12.79
C ASP A 6 2.44 -0.35 -12.85
N SER A 7 2.98 -1.08 -13.84
CA SER A 7 4.43 -1.25 -14.17
C SER A 7 5.21 -2.40 -13.45
N PRO A 8 6.36 -2.87 -14.01
CA PRO A 8 7.17 -4.00 -13.46
C PRO A 8 7.84 -3.74 -12.09
N LYS A 9 7.54 -2.60 -11.46
CA LYS A 9 7.82 -2.30 -10.05
C LYS A 9 6.50 -1.88 -9.44
N LEU A 10 5.90 -2.77 -8.66
CA LEU A 10 4.52 -2.62 -8.23
C LEU A 10 4.39 -1.66 -7.06
N ARG A 11 3.33 -0.86 -7.13
CA ARG A 11 3.07 0.27 -6.24
C ARG A 11 1.73 0.04 -5.55
N VAL A 12 1.76 -0.54 -4.36
CA VAL A 12 0.51 -0.86 -3.63
C VAL A 12 0.01 0.40 -2.92
N PHE A 13 -1.22 0.83 -3.23
CA PHE A 13 -1.89 1.98 -2.60
C PHE A 13 -2.87 1.47 -1.53
N LEU A 14 -2.59 1.75 -0.26
CA LEU A 14 -3.53 1.48 0.83
C LEU A 14 -4.35 2.73 1.14
N GLU A 15 -5.63 2.73 0.74
CA GLU A 15 -6.58 3.79 1.03
C GLU A 15 -7.60 3.33 2.08
N GLU A 16 -7.57 3.93 3.28
CA GLU A 16 -8.66 3.79 4.25
C GLU A 16 -9.72 4.87 3.98
N TYR A 17 -10.77 4.47 3.25
CA TYR A 17 -11.96 5.29 3.04
C TYR A 17 -12.77 5.41 4.33
N TYR A 18 -12.63 6.52 5.05
CA TYR A 18 -13.65 6.97 6.00
C TYR A 18 -13.91 8.47 5.81
N THR A 19 -15.07 8.76 5.20
CA THR A 19 -15.71 10.08 5.18
C THR A 19 -15.89 10.57 6.61
N SER A 20 -14.96 11.41 7.11
CA SER A 20 -15.15 12.44 8.13
C SER A 20 -13.81 13.07 8.52
N ARG A 21 -13.41 14.12 7.81
CA ARG A 21 -12.38 15.12 8.19
C ARG A 21 -11.07 14.58 8.79
N HIS A 22 -10.56 13.43 8.34
CA HIS A 22 -9.18 13.02 8.63
C HIS A 22 -8.41 13.02 7.33
N GLN A 23 -7.24 13.66 7.35
CA GLN A 23 -6.29 13.75 6.25
C GLN A 23 -6.00 12.32 5.76
N ALA A 24 -6.43 11.98 4.54
CA ALA A 24 -6.22 10.64 4.00
C ALA A 24 -4.72 10.45 3.74
N ILE A 25 -4.17 9.38 4.31
CA ILE A 25 -2.76 9.04 4.18
C ILE A 25 -2.66 7.76 3.36
N VAL A 26 -1.73 7.74 2.43
CA VAL A 26 -1.42 6.61 1.55
C VAL A 26 0.05 6.28 1.68
N ALA A 27 0.39 5.00 1.75
CA ALA A 27 1.76 4.54 1.57
C ALA A 27 1.92 3.87 0.21
N GLU A 28 3.02 4.19 -0.46
CA GLU A 28 3.57 3.50 -1.62
C GLU A 28 4.67 2.57 -1.11
N VAL A 29 4.47 1.26 -1.32
CA VAL A 29 5.39 0.22 -0.87
C VAL A 29 5.83 -0.59 -2.09
N ASP A 30 7.14 -0.65 -2.33
CA ASP A 30 7.75 -1.56 -3.30
C ASP A 30 7.67 -3.00 -2.76
N VAL A 31 7.20 -3.93 -3.58
CA VAL A 31 7.11 -5.36 -3.27
C VAL A 31 7.62 -6.20 -4.44
N GLU A 32 8.12 -7.40 -4.15
CA GLU A 32 8.50 -8.35 -5.18
C GLU A 32 7.36 -9.33 -5.43
N LEU A 33 7.01 -9.47 -6.71
CA LEU A 33 6.04 -10.45 -7.15
C LEU A 33 6.75 -11.62 -7.84
N LEU A 34 6.34 -12.82 -7.45
CA LEU A 34 6.85 -14.06 -7.98
C LEU A 34 5.96 -14.50 -9.14
N GLU A 35 6.54 -14.47 -10.33
CA GLU A 35 5.90 -14.98 -11.55
C GLU A 35 6.01 -16.51 -11.60
N THR A 36 4.90 -17.16 -11.89
CA THR A 36 4.79 -18.62 -12.07
C THR A 36 3.89 -18.91 -13.27
N ASP A 37 4.05 -20.06 -13.91
CA ASP A 37 3.25 -20.45 -15.08
C ASP A 37 1.83 -20.95 -14.72
N ASP A 38 1.40 -20.75 -13.46
CA ASP A 38 0.08 -21.13 -12.96
C ASP A 38 -0.95 -20.01 -13.13
N GLU A 39 -2.23 -20.38 -13.21
CA GLU A 39 -3.36 -19.46 -13.47
C GLU A 39 -3.56 -18.33 -12.42
N TRP A 40 -2.88 -18.43 -11.27
CA TRP A 40 -3.00 -17.51 -10.14
C TRP A 40 -1.75 -16.67 -9.89
N SER A 41 -0.78 -16.71 -10.81
CA SER A 41 0.34 -15.76 -10.88
C SER A 41 -0.16 -14.35 -11.20
N PRO A 42 0.50 -13.28 -10.69
CA PRO A 42 1.66 -13.29 -9.80
C PRO A 42 1.33 -13.40 -8.31
N TYR A 43 2.24 -14.03 -7.56
CA TYR A 43 2.14 -14.15 -6.10
C TYR A 43 2.99 -13.11 -5.38
N LEU A 44 2.50 -12.67 -4.22
CA LEU A 44 3.29 -11.87 -3.29
C LEU A 44 4.18 -12.78 -2.44
N SER A 45 5.44 -12.38 -2.22
CA SER A 45 6.27 -13.06 -1.23
C SER A 45 5.62 -12.98 0.16
N LEU A 46 5.83 -14.00 1.00
CA LEU A 46 5.29 -14.00 2.36
C LEU A 46 5.82 -12.79 3.16
N GLU A 47 7.09 -12.44 2.95
CA GLU A 47 7.73 -11.28 3.58
C GLU A 47 7.06 -9.97 3.17
N ASP A 48 6.80 -9.77 1.88
CA ASP A 48 6.11 -8.57 1.41
C ASP A 48 4.66 -8.53 1.88
N ALA A 49 4.00 -9.67 2.03
CA ALA A 49 2.66 -9.74 2.61
C ALA A 49 2.65 -9.23 4.06
N TYR A 50 3.62 -9.66 4.88
CA TYR A 50 3.76 -9.15 6.26
C TYR A 50 4.11 -7.67 6.29
N LYS A 51 5.04 -7.23 5.43
CA LYS A 51 5.41 -5.82 5.30
C LYS A 51 4.20 -4.93 4.98
N LEU A 52 3.32 -5.35 4.07
CA LEU A 52 2.10 -4.61 3.75
C LEU A 52 1.12 -4.59 4.93
N ASP A 53 1.06 -5.67 5.72
CA ASP A 53 0.23 -5.73 6.93
C ASP A 53 0.72 -4.74 7.99
N ASP A 54 2.03 -4.67 8.23
CA ASP A 54 2.67 -3.72 9.15
C ASP A 54 2.43 -2.27 8.72
N VAL A 55 2.58 -1.97 7.44
CA VAL A 55 2.28 -0.64 6.89
C VAL A 55 0.81 -0.29 7.06
N ARG A 56 -0.09 -1.24 6.80
CA ARG A 56 -1.53 -1.04 7.00
C ARG A 56 -1.85 -0.74 8.46
N GLU A 57 -1.30 -1.49 9.40
CA GLU A 57 -1.46 -1.25 10.83
C GLU A 57 -0.91 0.11 11.27
N ALA A 58 0.27 0.50 10.75
CA ALA A 58 0.88 1.79 11.05
C ALA A 58 0.03 2.96 10.54
N LEU A 59 -0.45 2.89 9.30
CA LEU A 59 -1.34 3.91 8.73
C LEU A 59 -2.65 4.02 9.52
N ARG A 60 -3.27 2.90 9.87
CA ARG A 60 -4.52 2.85 10.67
C ARG A 60 -4.37 3.51 12.04
N ARG A 61 -3.17 3.43 12.63
CA ARG A 61 -2.83 4.06 13.92
C ARG A 61 -2.37 5.52 13.78
N GLY A 62 -2.20 6.00 12.55
CA GLY A 62 -1.63 7.32 12.26
C GLY A 62 -0.10 7.40 12.48
N ASP A 63 0.59 6.26 12.63
CA ASP A 63 2.05 6.22 12.77
C ASP A 63 2.73 6.32 11.40
N VAL A 64 2.80 7.55 10.90
CA VAL A 64 3.45 7.87 9.62
C VAL A 64 4.92 7.48 9.62
N LYS A 65 5.59 7.55 10.78
CA LYS A 65 7.02 7.25 10.87
C LYS A 65 7.28 5.77 10.66
N ALA A 66 6.47 4.90 11.28
CA ALA A 66 6.55 3.45 11.08
C ALA A 66 6.22 3.08 9.63
N ALA A 67 5.14 3.62 9.05
CA ALA A 67 4.80 3.37 7.65
C ALA A 67 5.92 3.80 6.67
N ALA A 68 6.58 4.93 6.95
CA ALA A 68 7.68 5.46 6.14
C ALA A 68 8.98 4.64 6.21
N GLN A 69 9.10 3.67 7.13
CA GLN A 69 10.25 2.75 7.15
C GLN A 69 10.21 1.76 5.99
N HIS A 70 9.01 1.47 5.47
CA HIS A 70 8.79 0.44 4.46
C HIS A 70 8.48 1.01 3.07
N GLY A 71 8.33 2.34 2.95
CA GLY A 71 7.90 2.97 1.70
C GLY A 71 7.77 4.50 1.81
N LYS A 72 7.20 5.11 0.78
CA LYS A 72 6.92 6.56 0.74
C LYS A 72 5.50 6.81 1.22
N VAL A 73 5.30 7.77 2.11
CA VAL A 73 3.99 8.12 2.64
C VAL A 73 3.56 9.48 2.12
N TYR A 74 2.33 9.58 1.65
CA TYR A 74 1.74 10.77 1.06
C TYR A 74 0.46 11.15 1.78
N THR A 75 0.16 12.45 1.78
CA THR A 75 -1.17 12.96 2.06
C THR A 75 -1.94 13.08 0.74
N LEU A 76 -3.16 12.56 0.69
CA LEU A 76 -4.07 12.80 -0.42
C LEU A 76 -4.77 14.14 -0.26
N THR A 77 -4.72 14.97 -1.31
CA THR A 77 -5.49 16.19 -1.44
C THR A 77 -6.41 16.03 -2.66
N PRO A 78 -7.73 16.28 -2.54
CA PRO A 78 -8.63 16.19 -3.68
C PRO A 78 -8.23 17.22 -4.75
N VAL A 79 -8.13 16.77 -6.01
CA VAL A 79 -7.71 17.62 -7.16
C VAL A 79 -8.87 18.10 -8.03
N ALA A 80 -10.06 17.51 -7.87
CA ALA A 80 -11.32 17.93 -8.50
C ALA A 80 -12.50 17.43 -7.65
N MET A 81 -13.67 18.07 -7.79
CA MET A 81 -14.93 17.71 -7.12
C MET A 81 -15.86 16.93 -8.05
#